data_AF-A0A7C7GU75-F1
#
_entry.id   AF-A0A7C7GU75-F1
#
_cell.length_a   1.000
_cell.length_b   1.000
_cell.length_c   1.000
_cell.angle_alpha   90.00
_cell.angle_beta   90.00
_cell.angle_gamma   90.00
#
_symmetry.space_group_name_H-M   'P 1'
#
loop_
_entity.id
_entity.type
_entity.pdbx_description
1 polymer ?
#
loop_
_entity_poly.entity_id
_entity_poly.type
_entity_poly.pdbx_seq_one_letter_code
_entity_poly.pdbx_strand_id
1 'polypeptide(L)'
;MTKKEQIADLNPEALFADGFDEAIIGHDATSFCCVYDYDKCLKVLMERDDMDFPEAHEFMEFNVVSAYVGDFTPTFVHRLN
;
A
#
# COMPACT_ATOMS: atom_id res chain seq x y z
N MET A 1 -16.43 7.22 -6.57
CA MET A 1 -15.52 7.33 -5.42
C MET A 1 -14.53 6.18 -5.50
N THR A 2 -13.24 6.47 -5.56
CA THR A 2 -12.16 5.48 -5.53
C THR A 2 -12.01 4.89 -4.11
N LYS A 3 -11.30 3.78 -3.95
CA LYS A 3 -11.03 3.22 -2.60
C LYS A 3 -10.27 4.21 -1.71
N LYS A 4 -9.34 4.95 -2.30
CA LYS A 4 -8.59 6.02 -1.64
C LYS A 4 -9.50 7.13 -1.13
N GLU A 5 -10.41 7.62 -1.98
CA GLU A 5 -11.41 8.63 -1.59
C GLU A 5 -12.33 8.10 -0.47
N GLN A 6 -12.77 6.84 -0.55
CA GLN A 6 -13.58 6.22 0.51
C GLN A 6 -12.85 6.17 1.86
N ILE A 7 -11.56 5.86 1.86
CA ILE A 7 -10.75 5.81 3.08
C ILE A 7 -10.48 7.22 3.60
N ALA A 8 -10.19 8.19 2.74
CA ALA A 8 -9.98 9.58 3.12
C ALA A 8 -11.24 10.23 3.73
N ASP A 9 -12.44 9.83 3.27
CA ASP A 9 -13.70 10.26 3.86
C ASP A 9 -13.93 9.65 5.27
N LEU A 10 -13.44 8.43 5.52
CA LEU A 10 -13.52 7.77 6.82
C LEU A 10 -12.50 8.32 7.83
N ASN A 11 -11.29 8.57 7.35
CA ASN A 11 -10.18 9.11 8.13
C ASN A 11 -9.42 10.16 7.30
N PRO A 12 -9.68 11.46 7.52
CA PRO A 12 -9.00 12.55 6.83
C PRO A 12 -7.48 12.61 7.08
N GLU A 13 -6.99 11.94 8.13
CA GLU A 13 -5.57 11.85 8.47
C GLU A 13 -4.90 10.58 7.91
N ALA A 14 -5.64 9.73 7.18
CA ALA A 14 -5.11 8.52 6.58
C ALA A 14 -3.93 8.83 5.63
N LEU A 15 -2.86 8.06 5.77
CA LEU A 15 -1.71 8.11 4.87
C LEU A 15 -1.83 7.03 3.80
N PHE A 16 -1.24 7.29 2.65
CA PHE A 16 -1.29 6.41 1.48
C PHE A 16 0.12 6.20 0.93
N ALA A 17 0.39 5.00 0.44
CA ALA A 17 1.63 4.71 -0.26
C ALA A 17 1.52 5.24 -1.69
N ASP A 18 2.33 6.24 -2.02
CA ASP A 18 2.20 6.94 -3.30
C ASP A 18 2.42 6.00 -4.49
N GLY A 19 1.57 6.14 -5.49
CA GLY A 19 1.60 5.31 -6.69
C GLY A 19 1.13 3.86 -6.54
N PHE A 20 0.59 3.45 -5.39
CA PHE A 20 0.07 2.09 -5.15
C PHE A 20 -1.46 2.02 -5.06
N ASP A 21 -2.19 3.05 -5.52
CA ASP A 21 -3.64 3.16 -5.37
C ASP A 21 -4.42 1.92 -5.88
N GLU A 22 -3.93 1.25 -6.93
CA GLU A 22 -4.54 0.02 -7.48
C GLU A 22 -4.40 -1.22 -6.58
N ALA A 23 -3.41 -1.20 -5.69
CA ALA A 23 -3.15 -2.26 -4.73
C ALA A 23 -3.97 -2.11 -3.44
N ILE A 24 -4.73 -1.01 -3.27
CA ILE A 24 -5.61 -0.81 -2.12
C ILE A 24 -6.70 -1.89 -2.09
N ILE A 25 -6.83 -2.57 -0.95
CA ILE A 25 -7.86 -3.59 -0.71
C ILE A 25 -8.85 -3.22 0.39
N GLY A 26 -8.54 -2.23 1.22
CA GLY A 26 -9.45 -1.74 2.26
C GLY A 26 -8.74 -0.87 3.28
N HIS A 27 -9.31 -0.79 4.48
CA HIS A 27 -8.69 -0.19 5.66
C HIS A 27 -8.76 -1.17 6.83
N ASP A 28 -7.89 -1.00 7.83
CA ASP A 28 -7.98 -1.79 9.05
C ASP A 28 -9.14 -1.29 9.93
N ALA A 29 -9.68 -2.18 10.77
CA ALA A 29 -10.89 -1.90 11.54
C ALA A 29 -10.66 -1.04 12.80
N THR A 30 -9.42 -0.87 13.25
CA THR A 30 -9.07 -0.23 14.52
C THR A 30 -8.49 1.16 14.31
N SER A 31 -7.46 1.27 13.46
CA SER A 31 -6.76 2.53 13.16
C SER A 31 -7.26 3.23 11.90
N PHE A 32 -8.11 2.59 11.09
CA PHE A 32 -8.54 3.11 9.78
C PHE A 32 -7.37 3.44 8.83
N CYS A 33 -6.21 2.80 9.03
CA CYS A 33 -5.07 2.85 8.13
C CYS A 33 -5.43 2.13 6.82
N CYS A 34 -4.93 2.65 5.71
CA CYS A 34 -5.08 2.02 4.41
C CYS A 34 -4.36 0.66 4.37
N VAL A 35 -4.99 -0.35 3.77
CA VAL A 35 -4.44 -1.70 3.63
C VAL A 35 -4.24 -2.02 2.15
N TYR A 36 -3.04 -2.48 1.81
CA TYR A 36 -2.60 -2.83 0.46
C TYR A 36 -2.35 -4.34 0.33
N ASP A 37 -2.62 -4.87 -0.86
CA ASP A 37 -2.17 -6.20 -1.29
C ASP A 37 -0.71 -6.10 -1.74
N TYR A 38 0.19 -6.75 -0.99
CA TYR A 38 1.62 -6.68 -1.23
C TYR A 38 2.01 -7.16 -2.63
N ASP A 39 1.42 -8.27 -3.10
CA ASP A 39 1.76 -8.84 -4.40
C ASP A 39 1.30 -7.94 -5.56
N LYS A 40 0.24 -7.14 -5.35
CA LYS A 40 -0.14 -6.10 -6.31
C LYS A 40 0.81 -4.93 -6.29
N CYS A 41 1.35 -4.54 -5.13
CA CYS A 41 2.39 -3.51 -5.07
C CYS A 41 3.62 -3.93 -5.88
N LEU A 42 4.07 -5.18 -5.77
CA LEU A 42 5.15 -5.70 -6.60
C LEU A 42 4.84 -5.58 -8.09
N LYS A 43 3.63 -5.96 -8.52
CA LYS A 43 3.23 -5.84 -9.92
C LYS A 43 3.25 -4.39 -10.42
N VAL A 44 2.80 -3.44 -9.59
CA VAL A 44 2.86 -2.02 -9.93
C VAL A 44 4.30 -1.58 -10.19
N LEU A 45 5.25 -1.96 -9.33
CA LEU A 45 6.67 -1.63 -9.52
C LEU A 45 7.24 -2.28 -10.78
N MET A 46 6.94 -3.55 -11.02
CA MET A 46 7.40 -4.26 -12.20
C MET A 46 6.84 -3.66 -13.49
N GLU A 47 5.57 -3.27 -13.52
CA GLU A 47 4.91 -2.76 -14.73
C GLU A 47 5.17 -1.28 -14.99
N ARG A 48 5.18 -0.45 -13.94
CA ARG A 48 5.36 1.01 -14.06
C ARG A 48 6.82 1.42 -14.10
N ASP A 49 7.67 0.74 -13.33
CA ASP A 49 9.05 1.14 -13.07
C ASP A 49 10.08 0.20 -13.73
N ASP A 50 9.62 -0.80 -14.52
CA ASP A 50 10.43 -1.79 -15.24
C ASP A 50 11.41 -2.57 -14.34
N MET A 51 11.03 -2.75 -13.07
CA MET A 51 11.79 -3.53 -12.09
C MET A 51 11.59 -5.03 -12.33
N ASP A 52 12.65 -5.82 -12.15
CA ASP A 52 12.47 -7.26 -11.99
C ASP A 52 11.88 -7.60 -10.61
N PHE A 53 11.48 -8.86 -10.41
CA PHE A 53 10.86 -9.27 -9.14
C PHE A 53 11.78 -9.06 -7.93
N PRO A 54 13.06 -9.45 -7.96
CA PRO A 54 14.01 -9.13 -6.88
C PRO A 54 14.11 -7.63 -6.57
N GLU A 55 14.24 -6.78 -7.59
CA GLU A 55 14.32 -5.32 -7.44
C GLU A 55 13.05 -4.74 -6.81
N ALA A 56 11.88 -5.16 -7.31
CA ALA A 56 10.59 -4.73 -6.77
C ALA A 56 10.40 -5.17 -5.32
N HIS A 57 10.82 -6.40 -4.98
CA HIS A 57 10.75 -6.92 -3.62
C HIS A 57 11.68 -6.15 -2.69
N GLU A 58 12.93 -5.93 -3.08
CA GLU A 58 13.89 -5.13 -2.33
C GLU A 58 13.37 -3.71 -2.10
N PHE A 59 12.82 -3.08 -3.14
CA PHE A 59 12.23 -1.76 -3.05
C PHE A 59 11.07 -1.73 -2.05
N MET A 60 10.16 -2.71 -2.13
CA MET A 60 9.04 -2.83 -1.20
C MET A 60 9.52 -2.97 0.25
N GLU A 61 10.49 -3.83 0.52
CA GLU A 61 10.97 -4.06 1.88
C GLU A 61 11.63 -2.82 2.48
N PHE A 62 12.51 -2.15 1.73
CA PHE A 62 13.31 -1.05 2.27
C PHE A 62 12.62 0.32 2.21
N ASN A 63 11.91 0.61 1.11
CA ASN A 63 11.36 1.95 0.87
C ASN A 63 9.88 2.07 1.25
N VAL A 64 9.16 0.96 1.33
CA VAL A 64 7.70 0.98 1.52
C VAL A 64 7.30 0.37 2.86
N VAL A 65 7.59 -0.91 3.09
CA VAL A 65 7.14 -1.63 4.31
C VAL A 65 7.90 -1.16 5.55
N SER A 66 9.21 -0.93 5.44
CA SER A 66 10.01 -0.44 6.57
C SER A 66 9.86 1.07 6.83
N ALA A 67 9.12 1.80 5.99
CA ALA A 67 8.94 3.23 6.15
C ALA A 67 7.86 3.55 7.17
N TYR A 68 8.25 4.18 8.29
CA TYR A 68 7.30 4.83 9.20
C TYR A 68 7.04 6.26 8.74
N VAL A 69 5.81 6.55 8.32
CA VAL A 69 5.41 7.86 7.77
C VAL A 69 4.42 8.62 8.66
N GLY A 70 4.09 8.07 9.83
CA GLY A 70 3.20 8.67 10.82
C GLY A 70 2.24 7.66 11.45
N ASP A 71 1.36 8.13 12.32
CA ASP A 71 0.47 7.27 13.11
C ASP A 71 -0.52 6.46 12.24
N PHE A 72 -0.81 6.95 11.03
CA PHE A 72 -1.64 6.26 10.04
C PHE A 72 -0.83 5.57 8.92
N THR A 73 0.40 5.13 9.23
CA THR A 73 1.24 4.37 8.30
C THR A 73 0.46 3.16 7.75
N PRO A 74 0.39 2.99 6.41
CA PRO A 74 -0.34 1.88 5.80
C PRO A 74 0.15 0.50 6.21
N THR A 75 -0.73 -0.49 6.09
CA THR A 75 -0.38 -1.91 6.24
C THR A 75 -0.36 -2.61 4.89
N PHE A 76 0.60 -3.51 4.70
CA PHE A 76 0.75 -4.33 3.50
C PHE A 76 0.57 -5.80 3.89
N VAL A 77 -0.28 -6.52 3.16
CA VAL A 77 -0.62 -7.91 3.49
C VAL A 77 -0.41 -8.84 2.30
N HIS A 78 0.06 -10.06 2.58
CA HIS A 78 0.00 -11.16 1.63
C HIS A 78 -1.35 -11.85 1.74
N ARG A 79 -1.95 -12.16 0.59
CA ARG A 79 -3.19 -12.94 0.56
C ARG A 79 -2.88 -14.43 0.65
N LEU A 80 -3.65 -15.14 1.46
CA LEU A 80 -3.67 -16.60 1.45
C LEU A 80 -4.72 -17.06 0.42
N ASN A 81 -4.44 -18.16 -0.27
CA ASN A 81 -5.38 -18.80 -1.19
C ASN A 81 -6.38 -19.68 -0.44
#